data_AF-A0A9N7MFT2-F1
#
_entry.id   AF-A0A9N7MFT2-F1
#
_cell.length_a   1.000
_cell.length_b   1.000
_cell.length_c   1.000
_cell.angle_alpha   90.00
_cell.angle_beta   90.00
_cell.angle_gamma   90.00
#
_symmetry.space_group_name_H-M   'P 1'
#
loop_
_entity.id
_entity.type
_entity.pdbx_description
1 polymer ?
#
loop_
_entity_poly.entity_id
_entity_poly.type
_entity_poly.pdbx_seq_one_letter_code
_entity_poly.pdbx_strand_id
1 'polypeptide(L)' 'MFRQISEELIDDFCRCGKPTVRKTSWADGNAWRRYSACEKYRMLGGCTYHVWVDPPMCYRAQQPIPGLQKRAKNLEE' A
#
# COMPACT_ATOMS: atom_id res chain seq x y z
N MET A 1 17.72 -6.47 17.19
CA MET A 1 18.20 -5.10 16.90
C MET A 1 16.95 -4.23 16.69
N PHE A 2 16.46 -3.61 17.77
CA PHE A 2 15.23 -2.85 17.77
C PHE A 2 15.53 -1.44 17.29
N ARG A 3 14.90 -1.00 16.19
CA ARG A 3 14.99 0.38 15.73
C ARG A 3 13.66 1.06 16.01
N GLN A 4 13.66 1.80 17.11
CA GLN A 4 12.58 2.67 17.55
C GLN A 4 12.41 3.81 16.53
N ILE A 5 11.28 3.81 15.82
CA ILE A 5 10.75 4.97 15.10
C ILE A 5 9.27 5.03 15.48
N SER A 6 8.85 6.19 15.95
CA SER A 6 7.56 6.51 16.56
C SER A 6 6.34 5.94 15.82
N GLU A 7 5.46 5.33 16.61
CA GLU A 7 4.05 4.97 16.37
C GLU A 7 3.76 3.79 15.42
N GLU A 8 3.14 2.76 16.04
CA GLU A 8 2.61 1.52 15.46
C GLU A 8 3.65 0.48 15.03
N LEU A 9 4.11 -0.28 16.03
CA LEU A 9 4.85 -1.54 15.89
C LEU A 9 3.93 -2.61 15.28
N ILE A 10 3.66 -2.51 13.98
CA ILE A 10 2.97 -3.57 13.25
C ILE A 10 4.06 -4.41 12.58
N ASP A 11 4.65 -5.31 13.37
CA ASP A 11 5.48 -6.41 12.86
C ASP A 11 4.53 -7.45 12.25
N ASP A 12 3.81 -7.04 11.19
CA ASP A 12 2.86 -7.89 10.51
C ASP A 12 3.65 -8.94 9.74
N PHE A 13 3.55 -10.19 10.17
CA PHE A 13 4.03 -11.32 9.39
C PHE A 13 2.93 -11.78 8.44
N CYS A 14 3.30 -12.00 7.18
CA CYS A 14 2.40 -12.62 6.23
C CYS A 14 2.25 -14.12 6.53
N ARG A 15 1.30 -14.79 5.84
CA ARG A 15 1.09 -16.25 5.98
C ARG A 15 2.31 -17.10 5.59
N CYS A 16 3.34 -16.53 4.97
CA CYS A 16 4.61 -17.21 4.71
C CYS A 16 5.58 -17.17 5.90
N GLY A 17 5.21 -16.56 7.04
CA GLY A 17 6.10 -16.35 8.19
C GLY A 17 7.19 -15.30 7.95
N LYS A 18 7.01 -14.44 6.94
CA LYS A 18 7.96 -13.35 6.60
C LYS A 18 7.37 -11.98 6.94
N PRO A 19 8.20 -10.99 7.30
CA PRO A 19 7.75 -9.62 7.47
C PRO A 19 6.99 -9.12 6.25
N THR A 20 5.93 -8.37 6.48
CA THR A 20 5.18 -7.70 5.42
C THR A 20 5.86 -6.42 5.00
N VAL A 21 5.51 -5.95 3.81
CA VAL A 21 5.94 -4.68 3.26
C VAL A 21 4.77 -3.70 3.26
N ARG A 22 5.03 -2.47 3.72
CA ARG A 22 4.07 -1.38 3.67
C ARG A 22 4.14 -0.71 2.30
N LYS A 23 2.99 -0.58 1.64
CA LYS A 23 2.84 -0.03 0.29
C LYS A 23 1.74 1.03 0.29
N THR A 24 1.82 1.95 -0.66
CA THR A 24 0.75 2.92 -0.92
C THR A 24 -0.03 2.48 -2.15
N SER A 25 -1.35 2.44 -2.05
CA SER A 25 -2.24 2.15 -3.17
C SER A 25 -2.36 3.37 -4.09
N TRP A 26 -2.35 3.10 -5.39
CA TRP A 26 -2.57 4.10 -6.44
C TRP A 26 -3.82 3.81 -7.26
N ALA A 27 -4.56 2.75 -6.90
CA ALA A 27 -5.79 2.39 -7.59
C ALA A 27 -6.89 3.43 -7.34
N ASP A 28 -7.73 3.64 -8.34
CA ASP A 28 -8.91 4.49 -8.22
C ASP A 28 -9.76 4.08 -7.01
N GLY A 29 -10.23 5.08 -6.26
CA GLY A 29 -11.01 4.88 -5.03
C GLY A 29 -10.20 4.42 -3.80
N ASN A 30 -8.93 4.05 -3.95
CA ASN A 30 -8.03 3.70 -2.85
C ASN A 30 -6.68 4.41 -2.98
N ALA A 31 -6.61 5.48 -3.77
CA ALA A 31 -5.40 6.24 -3.97
C ALA A 31 -4.92 6.80 -2.61
N TRP A 32 -3.61 6.79 -2.41
CA TRP A 32 -2.91 7.29 -1.22
C TRP A 32 -3.14 6.50 0.07
N ARG A 33 -3.95 5.45 0.02
CA ARG A 33 -4.21 4.60 1.18
C ARG A 33 -3.08 3.59 1.37
N ARG A 34 -2.49 3.50 2.56
CA ARG A 34 -1.43 2.53 2.85
C ARG A 34 -1.99 1.17 3.23
N TYR A 35 -1.29 0.12 2.80
CA TYR A 35 -1.59 -1.27 3.13
C TYR A 35 -0.31 -2.04 3.45
N SER A 36 -0.42 -3.06 4.29
CA SER A 36 0.64 -4.06 4.53
C SER A 36 0.33 -5.30 3.72
N ALA A 37 1.30 -5.84 2.99
CA ALA A 37 1.12 -7.04 2.17
C ALA A 37 2.34 -7.96 2.21
N CYS A 38 2.13 -9.22 1.82
CA CYS A 38 3.25 -10.10 1.48
C CYS A 38 4.11 -9.46 0.39
N GLU A 39 5.44 -9.55 0.51
CA GLU A 39 6.36 -9.06 -0.52
C GLU A 39 6.05 -9.69 -1.89
N LYS A 40 5.81 -11.01 -1.90
CA LYS A 40 5.41 -11.81 -3.07
C LYS A 40 3.88 -11.91 -3.22
N TYR A 41 3.13 -10.86 -2.87
CA TYR A 41 1.67 -10.88 -2.92
C TYR A 41 1.14 -11.35 -4.30
N ARG A 42 0.34 -12.43 -4.30
CA ARG A 42 -0.22 -13.08 -5.50
C ARG A 42 0.80 -13.57 -6.54
N MET A 43 2.07 -13.67 -6.18
CA MET A 43 3.12 -14.25 -7.02
C MET A 43 3.39 -15.70 -6.62
N LEU A 44 4.00 -16.49 -7.53
CA LEU A 44 4.43 -17.85 -7.23
C LEU A 44 5.39 -17.87 -6.03
N GLY A 45 5.10 -18.72 -5.04
CA GLY A 45 5.87 -18.79 -3.79
C GLY A 45 5.60 -17.67 -2.80
N GLY A 46 4.53 -16.89 -2.99
CA GLY A 46 4.01 -15.93 -2.02
C GLY A 46 2.64 -16.31 -1.47
N CYS A 47 2.03 -15.40 -0.71
CA CYS A 47 0.68 -15.58 -0.17
C CYS A 47 -0.23 -14.38 -0.48
N THR A 48 -1.49 -14.50 -0.08
CA THR A 48 -2.53 -13.48 -0.29
C THR A 48 -2.71 -12.55 0.91
N TYR A 49 -1.73 -12.45 1.82
CA TYR A 49 -1.80 -11.52 2.95
C TYR A 49 -1.84 -10.08 2.44
N HIS A 50 -2.87 -9.35 2.84
CA HIS A 50 -3.08 -7.94 2.53
C HIS A 50 -4.05 -7.33 3.56
N VAL A 51 -3.64 -6.27 4.23
CA VAL A 51 -4.47 -5.52 5.19
C VAL A 51 -4.29 -4.02 4.98
N TRP A 52 -5.36 -3.25 5.09
CA TRP A 52 -5.31 -1.79 5.04
C TRP A 52 -4.79 -1.25 6.38
N VAL A 53 -3.77 -0.40 6.32
CA VAL A 53 -3.22 0.30 7.50
C VAL A 53 -4.06 1.54 7.78
N ASP A 54 -4.33 2.31 6.74
CA ASP A 54 -5.15 3.51 6.87
C ASP A 54 -6.64 3.15 6.73
N PRO A 55 -7.55 3.86 7.44
CA PRO A 55 -8.98 3.74 7.20
C PRO A 55 -9.33 4.14 5.75
N PRO A 56 -10.54 3.82 5.26
CA PRO A 56 -11.00 4.32 3.98
C PRO A 56 -10.87 5.84 3.92
N MET A 57 -10.18 6.35 2.89
CA MET A 57 -10.00 7.79 2.71
C MET A 57 -11.35 8.43 2.36
N CYS A 58 -11.55 9.70 2.70
CA CYS A 58 -12.77 10.40 2.29
C CYS A 58 -12.83 10.54 0.76
N TYR A 59 -14.04 10.59 0.19
CA TYR A 59 -14.24 10.68 -1.27
C TYR A 59 -13.40 11.80 -1.91
N ARG A 60 -13.38 12.99 -1.29
CA ARG A 60 -12.61 14.14 -1.79
C ARG A 60 -11.11 13.88 -1.88
N ALA A 61 -10.53 13.09 -0.99
CA ALA A 61 -9.11 12.75 -1.04
C ALA A 61 -8.79 11.70 -2.14
N GLN A 62 -9.79 10.95 -2.60
CA GLN A 62 -9.64 9.95 -3.67
C GLN A 62 -9.72 10.55 -5.08
N GLN A 63 -10.40 11.70 -5.24
CA GLN A 63 -10.66 12.36 -6.53
C GLN A 63 -9.50 13.11 -7.22
N PRO A 64 -8.51 13.74 -6.53
CA PRO A 64 -7.71 14.78 -7.20
C PRO A 64 -6.69 14.26 -8.22
N ILE A 65 -6.44 12.96 -8.27
CA ILE A 65 -5.16 12.40 -8.69
C ILE A 65 -5.22 11.59 -9.99
N PRO A 66 -6.32 10.88 -10.35
CA PRO A 66 -6.35 10.14 -11.62
C PRO A 66 -6.14 11.05 -12.83
N GLY A 67 -6.72 12.25 -12.80
CA GLY A 67 -6.51 13.27 -13.83
C GLY A 67 -5.06 13.79 -13.88
N LEU A 68 -4.40 13.97 -12.73
CA LEU A 68 -3.02 14.43 -12.66
C LEU A 68 -2.02 13.35 -13.10
N GLN A 69 -2.24 12.09 -12.71
CA GLN A 69 -1.40 10.96 -13.13
C GLN A 69 -1.50 10.71 -14.63
N LYS A 70 -2.71 10.77 -15.20
CA LYS A 70 -2.89 10.62 -16.66
C LYS A 70 -2.17 11.72 -17.43
N ARG A 71 -2.20 12.96 -16.92
CA ARG A 71 -1.47 14.08 -17.52
C ARG A 71 0.04 13.93 -17.37
N ALA A 72 0.53 13.50 -16.20
CA ALA A 72 1.95 13.24 -15.98
C ALA A 72 2.47 12.15 -16.93
N LYS A 73 1.75 11.02 -17.05
CA LYS A 73 2.12 9.94 -17.96
C LYS A 73 2.20 10.40 -19.42
N ASN A 74 1.23 11.22 -19.86
CA ASN A 74 1.23 11.79 -21.21
C ASN A 74 2.33 12.83 -21.46
N LEU A 75 2.98 13.36 -20.42
CA LEU A 75 4.11 14.31 -20.51
C LEU A 75 5.46 13.58 -20.49
N GLU A 76 5.49 12.32 -20.04
CA GLU A 76 6.68 11.47 -19.99
C GLU A 76 6.86 10.62 -21.27
N GLU A 77 5.87 10.66 -22.18
CA GLU A 77 5.92 10.15 -23.57
C GLU A 77 6.28 11.27 -24.57
#